data_AF-A0A7W3Z301-F1
#
_entry.id   AF-A0A7W3Z301-F1
#
_cell.length_a   1.000
_cell.length_b   1.000
_cell.length_c   1.000
_cell.angle_alpha   90.00
_cell.angle_beta   90.00
_cell.angle_gamma   90.00
#
_symmetry.space_group_name_H-M   'P 1'
#
loop_
_entity.id
_entity.type
_entity.pdbx_description
1 polymer ?
#
loop_
_entity_poly.entity_id
_entity_poly.type
_entity_poly.pdbx_seq_one_letter_code
_entity_poly.pdbx_strand_id
1 'polypeptide(L)'
;MKKSEVRFIENWKKKIEMGRLKYGFIEGSILGLFVGIITILLSWLFDDNTVVFGMQLLYDLIIWVLGGVLGYLTVMWEVNMYYYKRFIKKYDV
;
A
#
# COMPACT_ATOMS: atom_id res chain seq x y z
N MET A 1 -11.67 -18.09 16.82
CA MET A 1 -11.11 -17.19 15.77
C MET A 1 -9.67 -17.59 15.47
N LYS A 2 -9.20 -17.60 14.22
CA LYS A 2 -7.78 -17.91 13.92
C LYS A 2 -6.89 -16.78 14.44
N LYS A 3 -5.68 -17.10 14.91
CA LYS A 3 -4.71 -16.09 15.42
C LYS A 3 -4.36 -15.00 14.40
N SER A 4 -4.44 -15.30 13.10
CA SER A 4 -4.25 -14.31 12.03
C SER A 4 -5.44 -13.34 11.91
N GLU A 5 -6.67 -13.82 12.07
CA GLU A 5 -7.89 -13.01 11.98
C GLU A 5 -8.01 -12.06 13.17
N VAL A 6 -7.68 -12.52 14.39
CA VAL A 6 -7.64 -11.66 15.60
C VAL A 6 -6.67 -10.50 15.40
N ARG A 7 -5.43 -10.82 14.99
CA ARG A 7 -4.39 -9.80 14.75
C ARG A 7 -4.80 -8.82 13.65
N PHE A 8 -5.47 -9.30 12.60
CA PHE A 8 -5.99 -8.42 11.56
C PHE A 8 -7.03 -7.45 12.11
N ILE A 9 -8.03 -7.92 12.88
CA ILE A 9 -9.07 -7.08 13.47
C ILE A 9 -8.48 -6.01 14.39
N GLU A 10 -7.57 -6.40 15.29
CA GLU A 10 -6.92 -5.47 16.23
C GLU A 10 -6.11 -4.40 15.50
N ASN A 11 -5.30 -4.81 14.51
CA ASN A 11 -4.51 -3.87 13.72
C ASN A 11 -5.39 -2.97 12.86
N TRP A 12 -6.47 -3.51 12.28
CA TRP A 12 -7.37 -2.73 11.45
C TRP A 12 -8.18 -1.72 12.27
N LYS A 13 -8.60 -2.05 13.50
CA LYS A 13 -9.23 -1.08 14.43
C LYS A 13 -8.35 0.15 14.62
N LYS A 14 -7.06 -0.05 14.91
CA LYS A 14 -6.08 1.06 15.04
C LYS A 14 -5.97 1.89 13.76
N LYS A 15 -6.02 1.25 12.59
CA LYS A 15 -5.97 1.93 11.28
C LYS A 15 -7.26 2.72 10.99
N ILE A 16 -8.41 2.23 11.43
CA ILE A 16 -9.68 2.97 11.36
C ILE A 16 -9.62 4.23 12.22
N GLU A 17 -9.17 4.11 13.46
CA GLU A 17 -9.00 5.25 14.39
C GLU A 17 -8.04 6.31 13.84
N MET A 18 -6.98 5.87 13.15
CA MET A 18 -6.05 6.78 12.47
C MET A 18 -6.67 7.49 11.27
N GLY A 19 -7.68 6.90 10.64
CA GLY A 19 -8.43 7.44 9.52
C GLY A 19 -7.86 7.09 8.14
N ARG A 20 -8.75 7.11 7.14
CA ARG A 20 -8.49 6.69 5.75
C ARG A 20 -7.33 7.45 5.11
N LEU A 21 -7.29 8.77 5.28
CA LEU A 21 -6.25 9.61 4.67
C LEU A 21 -4.86 9.24 5.17
N LYS A 22 -4.66 9.21 6.49
CA LYS A 22 -3.36 8.86 7.10
C LYS A 22 -2.94 7.43 6.75
N TYR A 23 -3.87 6.47 6.77
CA TYR A 23 -3.61 5.10 6.33
C TYR A 23 -3.12 5.06 4.89
N GLY A 24 -3.83 5.73 3.98
CA GLY A 24 -3.48 5.76 2.56
C GLY A 24 -2.12 6.41 2.31
N PHE A 25 -1.82 7.52 2.98
CA PHE A 25 -0.52 8.17 2.89
C PHE A 25 0.61 7.29 3.41
N ILE A 26 0.48 6.71 4.61
CA ILE A 26 1.57 5.91 5.21
C ILE A 26 1.79 4.63 4.42
N GLU A 27 0.77 3.79 4.33
CA GLU A 27 0.91 2.44 3.77
C GLU A 27 1.04 2.47 2.26
N GLY A 28 0.32 3.39 1.61
CA GLY A 28 0.42 3.59 0.17
C GLY A 28 1.77 4.16 -0.26
N SER A 29 2.35 5.09 0.52
CA SER A 29 3.71 5.57 0.20
C SER A 29 4.76 4.49 0.42
N ILE A 30 4.63 3.66 1.46
CA ILE A 30 5.53 2.52 1.71
C ILE A 30 5.48 1.55 0.54
N LEU A 31 4.27 1.13 0.09
CA LEU A 31 4.18 0.20 -1.03
C LEU A 31 4.66 0.86 -2.33
N GLY A 32 4.23 2.09 -2.62
CA GLY A 32 4.61 2.80 -3.83
C GLY A 32 6.12 2.98 -3.93
N LEU A 33 6.78 3.35 -2.84
CA LEU A 33 8.24 3.45 -2.77
C LEU A 33 8.89 2.09 -3.05
N PHE A 34 8.41 1.03 -2.42
CA PHE A 34 8.94 -0.32 -2.62
C PHE A 34 8.81 -0.79 -4.07
N VAL A 35 7.64 -0.63 -4.68
CA VAL A 35 7.39 -0.99 -6.08
C VAL A 35 8.22 -0.14 -7.03
N GLY A 36 8.34 1.17 -6.77
CA GLY A 36 9.16 2.07 -7.57
C GLY A 36 10.64 1.69 -7.55
N ILE A 37 11.20 1.40 -6.38
CA ILE A 37 12.59 0.92 -6.24
C ILE A 37 12.80 -0.38 -7.02
N ILE A 38 11.90 -1.36 -6.86
CA ILE A 38 12.00 -2.63 -7.60
C ILE A 38 11.93 -2.40 -9.12
N THR A 39 11.02 -1.55 -9.58
CA THR A 39 10.87 -1.24 -11.01
C THR A 39 12.14 -0.62 -11.57
N ILE A 40 12.75 0.32 -10.84
CA ILE A 40 14.02 0.95 -11.23
C ILE A 40 15.15 -0.09 -11.28
N LEU A 41 15.25 -0.95 -10.26
CA LEU A 41 16.27 -2.01 -10.22
C LEU A 41 16.11 -3.01 -11.37
N LEU A 42 14.88 -3.42 -11.68
CA LEU A 42 14.60 -4.29 -12.82
C LEU A 42 14.94 -3.61 -14.14
N SER A 43 14.60 -2.33 -14.29
CA SER A 43 14.96 -1.56 -15.49
C SER A 43 16.47 -1.52 -15.69
N TRP A 44 17.25 -1.35 -14.60
CA TRP A 44 18.70 -1.39 -14.68
C TRP A 44 19.27 -2.78 -15.05
N LEU A 45 18.60 -3.86 -14.65
CA LEU A 45 19.05 -5.23 -14.94
C LEU A 45 18.75 -5.69 -16.37
N PHE A 46 17.71 -5.13 -17.00
CA PHE A 46 17.17 -5.66 -18.26
C PHE A 46 17.22 -4.68 -19.44
N ASP A 47 17.57 -3.40 -19.21
CA ASP A 47 17.64 -2.40 -20.27
C ASP A 47 19.11 -2.07 -20.59
N ASP A 48 19.53 -2.34 -21.84
CA ASP A 48 20.87 -2.01 -22.36
C ASP A 48 21.01 -0.48 -22.60
N ASN A 49 19.89 0.24 -22.62
CA ASN A 49 19.87 1.69 -22.77
C ASN A 49 20.20 2.36 -21.45
N THR A 50 21.11 3.32 -21.50
CA THR A 50 21.49 4.19 -20.39
C THR A 50 20.26 4.72 -19.66
N VAL A 51 19.98 4.16 -18.48
CA VAL A 51 19.08 4.76 -17.49
C VAL A 51 19.44 6.24 -17.41
N VAL A 52 18.53 7.13 -17.80
CA VAL A 52 18.77 8.57 -17.74
C VAL A 52 18.76 8.95 -16.27
N PHE A 53 19.92 8.85 -15.63
CA PHE A 53 20.13 9.28 -14.25
C PHE A 53 19.85 10.78 -14.15
N GLY A 54 18.82 11.15 -13.37
CA GLY A 54 18.43 12.55 -13.22
C GLY A 54 16.99 12.72 -12.70
N MET A 55 16.38 13.86 -13.02
CA MET A 55 15.03 14.23 -12.58
C MET A 55 13.95 13.22 -12.99
N GLN A 56 14.16 12.47 -14.08
CA GLN A 56 13.20 11.48 -14.55
C GLN A 56 12.98 10.36 -13.51
N LEU A 57 14.06 9.83 -12.93
CA LEU A 57 13.98 8.77 -11.91
C LEU A 57 13.20 9.25 -10.68
N LEU A 58 13.41 10.52 -10.30
CA LEU A 58 12.65 11.13 -9.21
C LEU A 58 11.16 11.25 -9.56
N TYR A 59 10.80 11.66 -10.77
CA TYR A 59 9.41 11.71 -11.22
C TYR A 59 8.76 10.34 -11.25
N ASP A 60 9.45 9.32 -11.75
CA ASP A 60 8.93 7.95 -11.79
C ASP A 60 8.68 7.43 -10.37
N LEU A 61 9.61 7.70 -9.43
CA LEU A 61 9.43 7.33 -8.03
C LEU A 61 8.23 8.06 -7.38
N ILE A 62 8.06 9.35 -7.66
CA ILE A 62 6.90 10.12 -7.18
C ILE A 62 5.61 9.53 -7.75
N ILE A 63 5.57 9.18 -9.03
CA ILE A 63 4.40 8.55 -9.67
C ILE A 63 4.06 7.23 -8.97
N TRP A 64 5.05 6.39 -8.70
CA TRP A 64 4.83 5.13 -7.97
C TRP A 64 4.31 5.35 -6.55
N VAL A 65 4.86 6.32 -5.82
CA VAL A 65 4.37 6.70 -4.48
C VAL A 65 2.93 7.21 -4.54
N LEU A 66 2.61 8.12 -5.45
CA LEU A 66 1.25 8.64 -5.64
C LEU A 66 0.27 7.53 -6.04
N GLY A 67 0.68 6.63 -6.94
CA GLY A 67 -0.10 5.46 -7.32
C GLY A 67 -0.37 4.55 -6.14
N GLY A 68 0.64 4.28 -5.30
CA GLY A 68 0.50 3.52 -4.07
C GLY A 68 -0.47 4.18 -3.09
N VAL A 69 -0.35 5.49 -2.87
CA VAL A 69 -1.25 6.29 -2.03
C VAL A 69 -2.69 6.20 -2.55
N LEU A 70 -2.92 6.43 -3.84
CA LEU A 70 -4.25 6.34 -4.44
C LEU A 70 -4.84 4.93 -4.33
N GLY A 71 -4.04 3.89 -4.59
CA GLY A 71 -4.46 2.49 -4.47
C GLY A 71 -4.84 2.14 -3.03
N TYR A 72 -4.11 2.63 -2.04
CA TYR A 72 -4.44 2.38 -0.64
C TYR A 72 -5.61 3.21 -0.14
N LEU A 73 -5.72 4.47 -0.58
CA LEU A 73 -6.85 5.32 -0.27
C LEU A 73 -8.14 4.73 -0.82
N THR A 74 -8.13 4.22 -2.05
CA THR A 74 -9.35 3.74 -2.71
C THR A 74 -9.56 2.25 -2.47
N VAL A 75 -8.82 1.41 -3.17
CA VAL A 75 -9.05 -0.04 -3.24
C VAL A 75 -8.76 -0.74 -1.92
N MET A 76 -7.56 -0.57 -1.35
CA MET A 76 -7.16 -1.36 -0.16
C MET A 76 -7.97 -1.01 1.07
N TRP A 77 -8.39 0.25 1.21
CA TRP A 77 -9.30 0.65 2.28
C TRP A 77 -10.61 -0.13 2.21
N GLU A 78 -11.25 -0.17 1.04
CA GLU A 78 -12.53 -0.88 0.87
C GLU A 78 -12.36 -2.39 1.06
N VAL A 79 -11.31 -2.98 0.51
CA VAL A 79 -10.99 -4.41 0.66
C VAL A 79 -10.81 -4.78 2.14
N ASN A 80 -10.00 -4.02 2.87
CA ASN A 80 -9.75 -4.29 4.29
C ASN A 80 -11.00 -4.04 5.14
N MET A 81 -11.79 -3.02 4.81
CA MET A 81 -13.06 -2.76 5.48
C MET A 81 -14.08 -3.88 5.25
N TYR A 82 -14.14 -4.43 4.03
CA TYR A 82 -14.97 -5.58 3.70
C TYR A 82 -14.58 -6.80 4.54
N TYR A 83 -13.29 -7.15 4.59
CA TYR A 83 -12.81 -8.27 5.41
C TYR A 83 -13.07 -8.05 6.89
N TYR A 84 -12.86 -6.82 7.38
CA TYR A 84 -13.12 -6.46 8.76
C TYR A 84 -14.59 -6.69 9.15
N LYS A 85 -15.53 -6.13 8.38
CA LYS A 85 -16.98 -6.33 8.60
C LYS A 85 -17.37 -7.80 8.52
N ARG A 86 -16.77 -8.55 7.57
CA ARG A 86 -17.00 -9.98 7.41
C ARG A 86 -16.53 -10.77 8.63
N PHE A 87 -15.38 -10.46 9.20
CA PHE A 87 -14.87 -11.16 10.37
C PHE A 87 -15.67 -10.82 11.64
N ILE A 88 -16.03 -9.56 11.84
CA ILE A 88 -16.91 -9.12 12.93
C ILE A 88 -18.23 -9.88 12.90
N LYS A 89 -18.92 -9.87 11.75
CA LYS A 89 -20.19 -10.60 11.57
C LYS A 89 -20.04 -12.12 11.78
N LYS A 90 -18.92 -12.70 11.37
CA LYS A 90 -18.68 -14.15 11.50
C LYS A 90 -18.49 -14.59 12.96
N TYR A 91 -17.98 -13.71 13.81
CA TYR A 91 -17.63 -14.04 15.19
C TYR A 91 -18.52 -13.36 16.24
N ASP A 92 -19.55 -12.62 15.82
CA ASP A 92 -20.51 -11.93 16.68
C ASP A 92 -19.85 -10.98 17.71
N VAL A 93 -18.80 -10.27 17.23
CA VAL A 93 -18.03 -9.26 17.99
C VAL A 93 -18.40 -7.87 17.53
#